data_AF-A0A0R2CXT5-F1
#
_entry.id   AF-A0A0R2CXT5-F1
#
_cell.length_a   1.000
_cell.length_b   1.000
_cell.length_c   1.000
_cell.angle_alpha   90.00
_cell.angle_beta   90.00
_cell.angle_gamma   90.00
#
_symmetry.space_group_name_H-M   'P 1'
#
loop_
_entity.id
_entity.type
_entity.pdbx_description
1 polymer ?
#
loop_
_entity_poly.entity_id
_entity_poly.type
_entity_poly.pdbx_seq_one_letter_code
_entity_poly.pdbx_strand_id
1 'polypeptide(L)'
;MKYAELKKLVEATEENYYYVGVRFEDREYNDGDIVAYSKDNPDRQDERDFPEFGTPEYDDLPELDGSSAWYIDAPTMLNFDTSIYIPDHAYVIASNEMGGDDNYAVDYGEILIKDAIVIKKLW
;
A
#
# COMPACT_ATOMS: atom_id res chain seq x y z
N MET A 1 -1.02 12.93 -11.10
CA MET A 1 -2.21 12.11 -11.45
C MET A 1 -3.37 12.52 -10.56
N LYS A 2 -4.60 12.55 -11.08
CA LYS A 2 -5.81 12.84 -10.27
C LYS A 2 -6.59 11.58 -9.94
N TYR A 3 -7.41 11.62 -8.88
CA TYR A 3 -8.30 10.53 -8.48
C TYR A 3 -9.04 9.84 -9.65
N ALA A 4 -9.65 10.60 -10.57
CA ALA A 4 -10.39 10.02 -11.69
C ALA A 4 -9.54 9.21 -12.68
N GLU A 5 -8.25 9.55 -12.81
CA GLU A 5 -7.30 8.80 -13.65
C GLU A 5 -6.86 7.54 -12.92
N LEU A 6 -6.54 7.66 -11.63
CA LEU A 6 -6.17 6.54 -10.77
C LEU A 6 -7.30 5.51 -10.65
N LYS A 7 -8.54 5.97 -10.46
CA LYS A 7 -9.72 5.11 -10.37
C LYS A 7 -9.91 4.25 -11.62
N LYS A 8 -9.77 4.82 -12.81
CA LYS A 8 -9.86 4.05 -14.05
C LYS A 8 -8.77 2.99 -14.18
N LEU A 9 -7.56 3.30 -13.72
CA LEU A 9 -6.45 2.34 -13.72
C LEU A 9 -6.73 1.18 -12.75
N VAL A 10 -7.23 1.50 -11.55
CA VAL A 10 -7.60 0.48 -10.55
C VAL A 10 -8.75 -0.40 -11.08
N GLU A 11 -9.84 0.19 -11.58
CA GLU A 11 -10.98 -0.54 -12.15
C GLU A 11 -10.56 -1.46 -13.31
N ALA A 12 -9.64 -1.02 -14.18
CA ALA A 12 -9.11 -1.86 -15.25
C ALA A 12 -8.20 -3.00 -14.72
N THR A 13 -7.55 -2.80 -13.59
CA THR A 13 -6.71 -3.81 -12.94
C THR A 13 -7.57 -4.89 -12.26
N GLU A 14 -8.70 -4.49 -11.69
CA GLU A 14 -9.69 -5.38 -11.06
C GLU A 14 -10.30 -6.38 -12.05
N GLU A 15 -10.20 -6.15 -13.37
CA GLU A 15 -10.60 -7.14 -14.39
C GLU A 15 -9.73 -8.42 -14.35
N ASN A 16 -8.51 -8.33 -13.81
CA ASN A 16 -7.53 -9.43 -13.79
C ASN A 16 -7.16 -9.90 -12.37
N TYR A 17 -7.46 -9.09 -11.35
CA TYR A 17 -7.08 -9.34 -9.97
C TYR A 17 -8.24 -9.09 -9.01
N TYR A 18 -8.39 -9.95 -8.00
CA TYR A 18 -9.43 -9.78 -6.98
C TYR A 18 -9.12 -8.65 -5.99
N TYR A 19 -7.85 -8.43 -5.68
CA TYR A 19 -7.42 -7.43 -4.70
C TYR A 19 -6.50 -6.43 -5.38
N VAL A 20 -6.93 -5.17 -5.40
CA VAL A 20 -6.19 -4.06 -5.98
C VAL A 20 -6.15 -2.94 -4.96
N GLY A 21 -4.96 -2.36 -4.77
CA GLY A 21 -4.77 -1.28 -3.82
C GLY A 21 -3.73 -0.28 -4.31
N VAL A 22 -3.73 0.88 -3.67
CA VAL A 22 -2.75 1.94 -3.89
C VAL A 22 -1.82 1.98 -2.70
N ARG A 23 -0.53 1.75 -2.96
CA ARG A 23 0.52 1.74 -1.93
C ARG A 23 1.42 2.94 -2.11
N PHE A 24 1.54 3.74 -1.07
CA PHE A 24 2.56 4.78 -0.95
C PHE A 24 3.83 4.15 -0.38
N GLU A 25 4.98 4.54 -0.92
CA GLU A 25 6.22 3.83 -0.65
C GLU A 25 7.40 4.72 -1.04
N ASP A 26 8.50 4.61 -0.30
CA ASP A 26 9.75 5.32 -0.62
C ASP A 26 10.74 4.40 -1.35
N ARG A 27 10.54 3.08 -1.27
CA ARG A 27 11.29 2.08 -2.03
C ARG A 27 10.93 2.07 -3.52
N GLU A 28 11.96 1.86 -4.34
CA GLU A 28 11.86 1.75 -5.80
C GLU A 28 11.55 0.31 -6.23
N TYR A 29 10.47 0.14 -6.99
CA TYR A 29 10.06 -1.10 -7.63
C TYR A 29 9.73 -0.86 -9.11
N ASN A 30 9.90 -1.89 -9.93
CA ASN A 30 9.50 -1.89 -11.34
C ASN A 30 8.14 -2.56 -11.52
N ASP A 31 7.45 -2.24 -12.63
CA ASP A 31 6.24 -2.94 -13.05
C ASP A 31 6.54 -4.45 -13.15
N GLY A 32 5.78 -5.28 -12.42
CA GLY A 32 5.94 -6.73 -12.32
C GLY A 32 6.70 -7.24 -11.08
N ASP A 33 7.35 -6.36 -10.32
CA ASP A 33 8.04 -6.76 -9.09
C ASP A 33 7.04 -7.15 -7.98
N ILE A 34 7.44 -8.07 -7.10
CA ILE A 34 6.68 -8.41 -5.89
C ILE A 34 7.10 -7.44 -4.78
N VAL A 35 6.12 -6.79 -4.17
CA VAL A 35 6.32 -5.85 -3.07
C VAL A 35 6.53 -6.62 -1.76
N ALA A 36 7.56 -6.22 -1.02
CA ALA A 36 7.81 -6.77 0.31
C ALA A 36 6.70 -6.40 1.29
N TYR A 37 6.42 -7.31 2.23
CA TYR A 37 5.36 -7.13 3.21
C TYR A 37 5.59 -5.90 4.08
N SER A 38 4.48 -5.30 4.54
CA SER A 38 4.54 -4.12 5.40
C SER A 38 5.05 -4.49 6.78
N LYS A 39 5.89 -3.64 7.38
CA LYS A 39 6.17 -3.71 8.81
C LYS A 39 4.95 -3.28 9.61
N ASP A 40 4.73 -3.93 10.75
CA ASP A 40 3.75 -3.50 11.74
C ASP A 40 4.42 -2.80 12.91
N ASN A 41 3.75 -1.78 13.42
CA ASN A 41 4.12 -1.15 14.68
C ASN A 41 2.86 -1.11 15.55
N PRO A 42 2.57 -2.19 16.31
CA PRO A 42 1.34 -2.31 17.09
C PRO A 42 1.30 -1.34 18.27
N ASP A 43 2.46 -0.85 18.70
CA ASP A 43 2.58 0.13 19.79
C ASP A 43 2.39 1.57 19.29
N ARG A 44 2.26 1.80 17.96
CA ARG A 44 2.09 3.14 17.40
C ARG A 44 0.82 3.81 17.91
N GLN A 45 0.94 5.07 18.31
CA GLN A 45 -0.21 5.94 18.59
C GLN A 45 -0.43 6.95 17.47
N ASP A 46 0.60 7.19 16.66
CA ASP A 46 0.64 8.11 15.52
C ASP A 46 1.55 7.53 14.41
N GLU A 47 1.32 7.90 13.15
CA GLU A 47 2.16 7.44 12.02
C GLU A 47 3.63 7.89 12.15
N ARG A 48 3.88 9.01 12.86
CA ARG A 48 5.24 9.50 13.16
C ARG A 48 5.98 8.65 14.19
N ASP A 49 5.31 7.68 14.81
CA ASP A 49 5.92 6.75 15.75
C ASP A 49 6.61 5.57 15.05
N PHE A 50 6.56 5.49 13.71
CA PHE A 50 7.38 4.54 12.96
C PHE A 50 8.88 4.93 13.03
N PRO A 51 9.77 3.97 13.33
CA PRO A 51 11.20 4.18 13.20
C PRO A 51 11.58 4.53 11.75
N GLU A 52 12.71 5.22 11.58
CA GLU A 52 13.22 5.56 10.25
C GLU A 52 13.53 4.30 9.45
N PHE A 53 13.10 4.28 8.19
CA PHE A 53 13.31 3.14 7.30
C PHE A 53 14.80 2.78 7.16
N GLY A 54 15.12 1.48 7.23
CA GLY A 54 16.48 0.95 7.12
C GLY A 54 17.33 1.09 8.38
N THR A 55 16.73 1.51 9.50
CA THR A 55 17.35 1.39 10.81
C THR A 55 17.15 -0.01 11.39
N PRO A 56 18.06 -0.51 12.25
CA PRO A 56 17.87 -1.80 12.92
C PRO A 56 16.54 -1.91 13.67
N GLU A 57 16.07 -0.80 14.26
CA GLU A 57 14.79 -0.74 14.96
C GLU A 57 13.60 -0.97 14.03
N TYR A 58 13.64 -0.40 12.82
CA TYR A 58 12.64 -0.66 11.78
C TYR A 58 12.72 -2.11 11.28
N ASP A 59 13.92 -2.62 11.04
CA ASP A 59 14.14 -3.96 10.49
C ASP A 59 13.67 -5.07 11.46
N ASP A 60 13.79 -4.83 12.77
CA ASP A 60 13.35 -5.71 13.85
C ASP A 60 11.83 -5.67 14.10
N LEU A 61 11.08 -4.76 13.45
CA LEU A 61 9.62 -4.73 13.55
C LEU A 61 9.00 -6.01 12.96
N PRO A 62 7.89 -6.49 13.56
CA PRO A 62 7.12 -7.59 13.00
C PRO A 62 6.63 -7.24 11.58
N GLU A 63 6.47 -8.27 10.75
CA GLU A 63 5.91 -8.14 9.42
C GLU A 63 4.47 -8.59 9.41
N LEU A 64 3.66 -7.85 8.66
CA LEU A 64 2.28 -8.21 8.38
C LEU A 64 2.24 -9.35 7.37
N ASP A 65 1.14 -10.10 7.35
CA ASP A 65 0.88 -11.15 6.37
C ASP A 65 0.43 -10.57 5.02
N GLY A 66 1.19 -9.60 4.50
CA GLY A 66 0.94 -8.94 3.21
C GLY A 66 1.50 -7.52 3.13
N SER A 67 1.42 -6.97 1.93
CA SER A 67 1.69 -5.55 1.68
C SER A 67 0.44 -4.74 1.96
N SER A 68 0.52 -3.76 2.85
CA SER A 68 -0.62 -2.87 3.09
C SER A 68 -0.79 -1.84 1.97
N ALA A 69 -2.04 -1.54 1.65
CA ALA A 69 -2.43 -0.63 0.60
C ALA A 69 -3.84 -0.08 0.84
N TRP A 70 -4.14 1.07 0.26
CA TRP A 70 -5.46 1.69 0.34
C TRP A 70 -6.37 1.22 -0.78
N TYR A 71 -7.63 0.89 -0.47
CA TYR A 71 -8.67 0.79 -1.49
C TYR A 71 -8.89 2.14 -2.14
N ILE A 72 -9.15 2.15 -3.45
CA ILE A 72 -9.36 3.40 -4.19
C ILE A 72 -10.57 4.20 -3.69
N ASP A 73 -11.59 3.50 -3.19
CA ASP A 73 -12.80 4.13 -2.63
C ASP A 73 -12.70 4.45 -1.13
N ALA A 74 -11.52 4.24 -0.51
CA ALA A 74 -11.30 4.66 0.87
C ALA A 74 -11.48 6.18 1.01
N PRO A 75 -12.04 6.70 2.12
CA PRO A 75 -12.23 8.14 2.32
C PRO A 75 -10.94 8.96 2.11
N THR A 76 -9.79 8.41 2.50
CA THR A 76 -8.45 8.99 2.32
C THR A 76 -8.08 9.15 0.84
N MET A 77 -8.60 8.30 -0.03
CA MET A 77 -8.29 8.26 -1.47
C MET A 77 -9.22 9.12 -2.33
N LEU A 78 -10.42 9.46 -1.85
CA LEU A 78 -11.40 10.24 -2.62
C LEU A 78 -10.89 11.65 -3.03
N ASN A 79 -9.96 12.20 -2.26
CA ASN A 79 -9.31 13.49 -2.52
C ASN A 79 -7.90 13.34 -3.08
N PHE A 80 -7.56 12.16 -3.62
CA PHE A 80 -6.22 11.87 -4.11
C PHE A 80 -5.77 12.86 -5.20
N ASP A 81 -4.69 13.58 -4.90
CA ASP A 81 -3.95 14.42 -5.84
C ASP A 81 -2.45 14.28 -5.56
N THR A 82 -1.67 13.90 -6.56
CA THR A 82 -0.21 13.72 -6.41
C THR A 82 0.51 14.98 -5.93
N SER A 83 -0.07 16.18 -6.08
CA SER A 83 0.59 17.43 -5.65
C SER A 83 0.59 17.68 -4.14
N ILE A 84 -0.12 16.87 -3.35
CA ILE A 84 -0.31 17.09 -1.91
C ILE A 84 0.29 15.99 -1.02
N TYR A 85 0.86 14.94 -1.60
CA TYR A 85 1.42 13.83 -0.86
C TYR A 85 2.93 14.02 -0.63
N ILE A 86 3.38 13.52 0.53
CA ILE A 86 4.77 13.58 1.00
C ILE A 86 5.62 12.46 0.37
N PRO A 87 5.14 11.20 0.22
CA PRO A 87 5.92 10.13 -0.39
C PRO A 87 6.36 10.45 -1.82
N ASP A 88 7.55 9.99 -2.17
CA ASP A 88 8.18 10.26 -3.47
C ASP A 88 7.38 9.66 -4.63
N HIS A 89 6.68 8.54 -4.40
CA HIS A 89 5.81 7.88 -5.38
C HIS A 89 4.73 7.00 -4.73
N ALA A 90 3.84 6.49 -5.56
CA ALA A 90 2.92 5.41 -5.20
C ALA A 90 2.80 4.40 -6.34
N TYR A 91 2.31 3.23 -5.98
CA TYR A 91 2.09 2.11 -6.89
C TYR A 91 0.63 1.67 -6.85
N VAL A 92 0.09 1.26 -8.00
CA VAL A 92 -1.02 0.30 -8.01
C VAL A 92 -0.40 -1.09 -7.86
N ILE A 93 -0.82 -1.79 -6.81
CA ILE A 93 -0.40 -3.17 -6.53
C ILE A 93 -1.61 -4.08 -6.55
N ALA A 94 -1.43 -5.34 -6.94
CA ALA A 94 -2.52 -6.28 -7.02
C ALA A 94 -2.11 -7.73 -6.75
N SER A 95 -3.06 -8.53 -6.29
CA SER A 95 -2.95 -9.99 -6.17
C SER A 95 -4.33 -10.63 -6.19
N ASN A 96 -4.35 -11.96 -6.29
CA ASN A 96 -5.55 -12.77 -6.08
C ASN A 96 -5.64 -13.33 -4.66
N GLU A 97 -4.64 -13.05 -3.82
CA GLU A 97 -4.58 -13.49 -2.43
C GLU A 97 -4.60 -12.30 -1.48
N MET A 98 -5.48 -12.39 -0.48
CA MET A 98 -5.57 -11.41 0.60
C MET A 98 -4.70 -11.85 1.77
N GLY A 99 -4.07 -10.87 2.40
CA GLY A 99 -3.45 -11.03 3.70
C GLY A 99 -4.48 -11.22 4.81
N GLY A 100 -4.03 -11.76 5.93
CA GLY A 100 -4.82 -11.80 7.15
C GLY A 100 -3.92 -11.88 8.35
N ASP A 101 -4.11 -11.00 9.31
CA ASP A 101 -3.42 -11.10 10.59
C ASP A 101 -4.44 -10.84 11.70
N ASP A 102 -4.57 -11.81 12.60
CA ASP A 102 -5.48 -11.76 13.75
C ASP A 102 -5.18 -10.58 14.70
N ASN A 103 -3.98 -9.99 14.60
CA ASN A 103 -3.55 -8.84 15.38
C ASN A 103 -3.47 -7.53 14.58
N TYR A 104 -3.72 -7.58 13.27
CA TYR A 104 -3.64 -6.40 12.43
C TYR A 104 -4.95 -5.61 12.44
N ALA A 105 -4.92 -4.46 13.11
CA ALA A 105 -5.96 -3.46 12.98
C ALA A 105 -5.72 -2.62 11.72
N VAL A 106 -6.22 -3.11 10.57
CA VAL A 106 -6.31 -2.30 9.34
C VAL A 106 -6.99 -0.97 9.65
N ASP A 107 -6.40 0.13 9.16
CA ASP A 107 -7.12 1.39 9.12
C ASP A 107 -8.33 1.28 8.19
N TYR A 108 -9.40 2.04 8.45
CA TYR A 108 -10.63 1.92 7.67
C TYR A 108 -10.39 2.25 6.19
N GLY A 109 -10.52 1.25 5.32
CA GLY A 109 -10.25 1.37 3.89
C GLY A 109 -8.86 0.89 3.46
N GLU A 110 -8.08 0.31 4.37
CA GLU A 110 -6.83 -0.39 4.06
C GLU A 110 -7.06 -1.90 3.84
N ILE A 111 -6.19 -2.53 3.07
CA ILE A 111 -6.14 -3.97 2.80
C ILE A 111 -4.70 -4.47 2.90
N LEU A 112 -4.52 -5.71 3.36
CA LEU A 112 -3.30 -6.48 3.16
C LEU A 112 -3.41 -7.36 1.92
N ILE A 113 -2.43 -7.25 1.02
CA ILE A 113 -2.38 -8.00 -0.24
C ILE A 113 -1.14 -8.91 -0.21
N LYS A 114 -1.34 -10.23 -0.33
CA LYS A 114 -0.23 -11.21 -0.35
C LYS A 114 0.46 -11.24 -1.69
N ASP A 115 1.78 -11.40 -1.66
CA ASP A 115 2.64 -11.44 -2.84
C ASP A 115 2.26 -10.38 -3.89
N ALA A 116 1.98 -9.16 -3.41
CA ALA A 116 1.40 -8.11 -4.22
C ALA A 116 2.36 -7.71 -5.35
N ILE A 117 1.86 -7.73 -6.58
CA ILE A 117 2.64 -7.39 -7.77
C ILE A 117 2.44 -5.91 -8.07
N VAL A 118 3.52 -5.20 -8.38
CA VAL A 118 3.45 -3.84 -8.92
C VAL A 118 2.84 -3.88 -10.30
N ILE A 119 1.67 -3.27 -10.46
CA ILE A 119 1.01 -3.12 -11.75
C ILE A 119 1.50 -1.87 -12.45
N LYS A 120 1.64 -0.78 -11.68
CA LYS A 120 2.06 0.51 -12.22
C LYS A 120 2.66 1.43 -11.16
N LYS A 121 3.83 2.01 -11.46
CA LYS A 121 4.32 3.22 -10.77
C LYS A 121 3.60 4.49 -11.26
N LEU A 122 3.15 5.34 -10.33
CA LEU A 122 2.25 6.45 -10.63
C LEU A 122 2.95 7.81 -10.85
N TRP A 123 4.15 8.03 -10.30
CA TRP A 123 5.05 9.15 -10.61
C TRP A 123 6.48 8.82 -10.21
#